data_AF-A0A653BLC9-F1
#
_entry.id   AF-A0A653BLC9-F1
#
_cell.length_a   1.000
_cell.length_b   1.000
_cell.length_c   1.000
_cell.angle_alpha   90.00
_cell.angle_beta   90.00
_cell.angle_gamma   90.00
#
_symmetry.space_group_name_H-M   'P 1'
#
loop_
_entity.id
_entity.type
_entity.pdbx_description
1 polymer ?
#
loop_
_entity_poly.entity_id
_entity_poly.type
_entity_poly.pdbx_seq_one_letter_code
_entity_poly.pdbx_strand_id
1 'polypeptide(L)'
;MRYDVASIEVKIAKWTGVIRALQECMERFPRNKKLKVNLKELIDKRKKHLKYLRRWDYKRFEWLLERINMVYKPPPNEFHWVTRRESLKKLTDQHCEKIREERINQYRQQLENEQPAFLEE
;
A
#
# COMPACT_ATOMS: atom_id res chain seq x y z
N MET A 1 -12.06 -38.56 1.67
CA MET A 1 -12.16 -37.07 1.58
C MET A 1 -11.02 -36.55 0.73
N ARG A 2 -11.33 -35.87 -0.38
CA ARG A 2 -10.30 -35.31 -1.27
C ARG A 2 -10.16 -33.83 -0.92
N TYR A 3 -9.19 -33.50 -0.07
CA TYR A 3 -8.88 -32.12 0.25
C TYR A 3 -8.31 -31.42 -0.99
N ASP A 4 -8.77 -30.21 -1.24
CA ASP A 4 -8.24 -29.39 -2.32
C ASP A 4 -6.88 -28.81 -1.91
N VAL A 5 -5.84 -29.17 -2.65
CA VAL A 5 -4.47 -28.68 -2.46
C VAL A 5 -4.00 -27.81 -3.62
N ALA A 6 -4.79 -27.73 -4.70
CA ALA A 6 -4.39 -27.15 -5.96
C ALA A 6 -4.96 -25.76 -6.21
N SER A 7 -6.09 -25.42 -5.57
CA SER A 7 -6.72 -24.12 -5.70
C SER A 7 -5.85 -22.95 -5.26
N ILE A 8 -6.13 -21.79 -5.83
CA ILE A 8 -5.26 -20.62 -5.72
C ILE A 8 -5.30 -20.04 -4.30
N GLU A 9 -6.48 -20.05 -3.67
CA GLU A 9 -6.74 -19.66 -2.29
C GLU A 9 -5.88 -20.48 -1.31
N VAL A 10 -5.85 -21.81 -1.49
CA VAL A 10 -5.07 -22.72 -0.66
C VAL A 10 -3.57 -22.47 -0.84
N LYS A 11 -3.12 -22.25 -2.08
CA LYS A 11 -1.72 -21.88 -2.38
C LYS A 11 -1.33 -20.56 -1.73
N ILE A 12 -2.17 -19.53 -1.80
CA ILE A 12 -1.93 -18.21 -1.18
C ILE A 12 -1.87 -18.33 0.34
N ALA A 13 -2.78 -19.10 0.96
CA ALA A 13 -2.77 -19.38 2.38
C ALA A 13 -1.48 -20.10 2.81
N LYS A 14 -1.10 -21.15 2.07
CA LYS A 14 0.15 -21.90 2.30
C LYS A 14 1.38 -21.00 2.21
N TRP A 15 1.50 -20.20 1.15
CA TRP A 15 2.61 -19.25 1.01
C TRP A 15 2.62 -18.23 2.14
N THR A 16 1.46 -17.78 2.62
CA THR A 16 1.41 -16.83 3.73
C THR A 16 1.92 -17.45 5.04
N GLY A 17 1.58 -18.70 5.33
CA GLY A 17 2.15 -19.43 6.46
C GLY A 17 3.67 -19.56 6.36
N VAL A 18 4.19 -19.94 5.18
CA VAL A 18 5.63 -20.05 4.93
C VAL A 18 6.32 -18.69 5.04
N ILE A 19 5.73 -17.62 4.50
CA ILE A 19 6.28 -16.25 4.60
C ILE A 19 6.44 -15.85 6.08
N ARG A 20 5.44 -16.11 6.93
CA ARG A 20 5.52 -15.80 8.37
C ARG A 20 6.67 -16.52 9.06
N ALA A 21 6.83 -17.82 8.80
CA ALA A 21 7.94 -18.60 9.35
C ALA A 21 9.31 -18.08 8.83
N LEU A 22 9.42 -17.77 7.54
CA LEU A 22 10.65 -17.24 6.95
C LEU A 22 10.98 -15.83 7.46
N GLN A 23 9.97 -15.00 7.76
CA GLN A 23 10.17 -13.69 8.39
C GLN A 23 10.81 -13.82 9.77
N GLU A 24 10.32 -14.74 10.60
CA GLU A 24 10.92 -15.03 11.91
C GLU A 24 12.38 -15.50 11.78
N CYS A 25 12.66 -16.37 10.80
CA CYS A 25 14.04 -16.77 10.51
C CYS A 25 14.92 -15.60 10.03
N MET A 26 14.39 -14.68 9.23
CA MET A 26 15.12 -13.50 8.75
C MET A 26 15.46 -12.53 9.88
N GLU A 27 14.57 -12.37 10.87
CA GLU A 27 14.83 -11.55 12.04
C GLU A 27 16.00 -12.08 12.86
N ARG A 28 16.07 -13.41 13.03
CA ARG A 28 17.18 -14.07 13.74
C ARG A 28 18.48 -14.10 12.93
N PHE A 29 18.40 -14.27 11.61
CA PHE A 29 19.57 -14.45 10.74
C PHE A 29 19.58 -13.47 9.54
N PRO A 30 19.74 -12.16 9.79
CA PRO A 30 19.56 -11.12 8.77
C PRO A 30 20.61 -11.18 7.64
N ARG A 31 21.76 -11.82 7.87
CA ARG A 31 22.84 -11.96 6.88
C ARG A 31 22.63 -13.13 5.90
N ASN A 32 21.58 -13.94 6.07
CA ASN A 32 21.29 -15.05 5.17
C ASN A 32 20.71 -14.55 3.83
N LYS A 33 21.60 -14.31 2.86
CA LYS A 33 21.25 -13.78 1.52
C LYS A 33 20.31 -14.71 0.75
N LYS A 34 20.49 -16.03 0.85
CA LYS A 34 19.67 -17.01 0.13
C LYS A 34 18.23 -17.01 0.65
N LEU A 35 18.06 -16.96 1.98
CA LEU A 35 16.74 -16.87 2.59
C LEU A 35 16.04 -15.55 2.22
N LYS A 36 16.79 -14.43 2.18
CA LYS A 36 16.27 -13.13 1.75
C LYS A 36 15.73 -13.15 0.31
N VAL A 37 16.45 -13.77 -0.62
CA VAL A 37 16.00 -13.93 -2.01
C VAL A 37 14.73 -14.78 -2.08
N ASN A 38 14.74 -15.96 -1.43
CA ASN A 38 13.59 -16.86 -1.42
C ASN A 38 12.34 -16.19 -0.81
N LEU A 39 12.50 -15.45 0.30
CA LEU A 39 11.41 -14.72 0.93
C LEU A 39 10.83 -13.66 -0.01
N LYS A 40 11.69 -12.89 -0.69
CA LYS A 40 11.27 -11.89 -1.67
C LYS A 40 10.46 -12.52 -2.80
N GLU A 41 10.97 -13.58 -3.42
CA GLU A 41 10.30 -14.28 -4.52
C GLU A 41 8.95 -14.86 -4.09
N LEU A 42 8.86 -15.40 -2.88
CA LEU A 42 7.61 -15.94 -2.35
C LEU A 42 6.56 -14.85 -2.11
N ILE A 43 6.99 -13.69 -1.60
CA ILE A 43 6.13 -12.51 -1.45
C ILE A 43 5.62 -12.05 -2.81
N ASP A 44 6.49 -11.94 -3.81
CA ASP A 44 6.13 -11.46 -5.15
C ASP A 44 5.23 -12.47 -5.88
N LYS A 45 5.48 -13.78 -5.72
CA LYS A 45 4.59 -14.85 -6.21
C LYS A 45 3.21 -14.74 -5.59
N ARG A 46 3.11 -14.55 -4.27
CA ARG A 46 1.82 -14.35 -3.58
C ARG A 46 1.09 -13.11 -4.11
N LYS A 47 1.78 -11.98 -4.27
CA LYS A 47 1.20 -10.73 -4.82
C LYS A 47 0.64 -10.95 -6.23
N LYS A 48 1.39 -11.64 -7.11
CA LYS A 48 0.96 -11.98 -8.47
C LYS A 48 -0.37 -12.75 -8.46
N HIS A 49 -0.49 -13.77 -7.62
CA HIS A 49 -1.70 -14.57 -7.53
C HIS A 49 -2.87 -13.84 -6.86
N LEU A 50 -2.62 -12.96 -5.88
CA LEU A 50 -3.65 -12.08 -5.35
C LEU A 50 -4.21 -11.13 -6.42
N LYS A 51 -3.36 -10.60 -7.31
CA LYS A 51 -3.80 -9.79 -8.46
C LYS A 51 -4.72 -10.59 -9.39
N TYR A 52 -4.40 -11.85 -9.67
CA TYR A 52 -5.24 -12.71 -10.51
C TYR A 52 -6.56 -13.07 -9.82
N LEU A 53 -6.52 -13.44 -8.53
CA LEU A 53 -7.73 -13.77 -7.78
C LEU A 53 -8.69 -12.58 -7.73
N ARG A 54 -8.17 -11.37 -7.49
CA ARG A 54 -8.97 -10.13 -7.55
C ARG A 54 -9.65 -9.91 -8.91
N ARG A 55 -9.02 -10.34 -10.01
CA ARG A 55 -9.58 -10.21 -11.37
C ARG A 55 -10.63 -11.27 -11.68
N TRP A 56 -10.46 -12.49 -11.15
CA TRP A 56 -11.31 -13.64 -11.50
C TRP A 56 -12.50 -13.81 -10.56
N ASP A 57 -12.28 -13.75 -9.24
CA ASP A 57 -13.30 -13.95 -8.22
C ASP A 57 -13.06 -13.01 -7.05
N TYR A 58 -13.74 -11.87 -7.11
CA TYR A 58 -13.60 -10.81 -6.12
C TYR A 58 -14.12 -11.22 -4.74
N LYS A 59 -15.19 -12.04 -4.68
CA LYS A 59 -15.78 -12.49 -3.42
C LYS A 59 -14.82 -13.41 -2.66
N ARG A 60 -14.20 -14.37 -3.37
CA ARG A 60 -13.16 -15.22 -2.77
C ARG A 60 -11.94 -14.42 -2.35
N PHE A 61 -11.56 -13.42 -3.14
CA PHE A 61 -10.47 -12.52 -2.80
C PHE A 61 -10.70 -11.79 -1.47
N GLU A 62 -11.86 -11.16 -1.27
CA GLU A 62 -12.17 -10.47 -0.01
C GLU A 62 -12.22 -11.42 1.18
N TRP A 63 -12.90 -12.55 1.04
CA TRP A 63 -12.94 -13.59 2.07
C TRP A 63 -11.53 -14.07 2.46
N LEU A 64 -10.65 -14.26 1.48
CA LEU A 64 -9.29 -14.71 1.72
C LEU A 64 -8.46 -13.66 2.49
N LEU A 65 -8.60 -12.38 2.14
CA LEU A 65 -7.89 -11.29 2.83
C LEU A 65 -8.33 -11.17 4.29
N GLU A 66 -9.62 -11.29 4.55
CA GLU A 66 -10.19 -11.29 5.91
C GLU A 66 -9.63 -12.45 6.73
N ARG A 67 -9.67 -13.67 6.19
CA ARG A 67 -9.20 -14.88 6.89
C ARG A 67 -7.71 -14.89 7.18
N ILE A 68 -6.91 -14.39 6.24
CA ILE A 68 -5.45 -14.35 6.40
C ILE A 68 -5.01 -13.12 7.21
N ASN A 69 -5.91 -12.16 7.45
CA ASN A 69 -5.64 -10.85 8.07
C ASN A 69 -4.51 -10.11 7.33
N MET A 70 -4.77 -9.75 6.07
CA MET A 70 -3.82 -9.04 5.22
C MET A 70 -4.48 -7.89 4.47
N VAL A 71 -3.80 -6.74 4.43
CA VAL A 71 -4.20 -5.60 3.59
C VAL A 71 -3.58 -5.74 2.20
N TYR A 72 -4.42 -5.80 1.17
CA TYR A 72 -3.95 -5.79 -0.23
C TYR A 72 -3.60 -4.37 -0.68
N LYS A 73 -2.36 -4.18 -1.14
CA LYS A 73 -1.91 -2.95 -1.80
C LYS A 73 -1.68 -3.25 -3.29
N PRO A 74 -2.42 -2.61 -4.21
CA PRO A 74 -2.17 -2.79 -5.64
C PRO A 74 -0.76 -2.27 -6.00
N PRO A 75 -0.10 -2.85 -7.01
CA PRO A 75 1.14 -2.29 -7.52
C PRO A 75 0.90 -0.88 -8.06
N PRO A 76 1.88 0.04 -7.95
CA PRO A 76 1.77 1.36 -8.55
C PRO A 76 1.63 1.24 -10.08
N ASN A 77 0.92 2.18 -10.69
CA ASN A 77 0.75 2.20 -12.15
C ASN A 77 2.08 2.40 -12.88
N GLU A 78 2.94 3.26 -12.33
CA GLU A 78 4.25 3.57 -12.86
C GLU A 78 5.31 3.27 -11.81
N PHE A 79 6.41 2.65 -12.25
CA PHE A 79 7.58 2.43 -11.41
C PHE A 79 8.73 3.29 -11.91
N HIS A 80 9.25 4.13 -11.02
CA HIS A 80 10.48 4.87 -11.24
C HIS A 80 11.36 4.79 -9.99
N TRP A 81 12.65 4.98 -10.18
CA TRP A 81 13.61 5.04 -9.09
C TRP A 81 13.48 6.38 -8.37
N VAL A 82 13.29 6.35 -7.05
CA VAL A 82 13.21 7.58 -6.26
C VAL A 82 14.63 8.11 -6.04
N THR A 83 14.96 9.20 -6.71
CA THR A 83 16.27 9.86 -6.57
C THR A 83 16.26 10.93 -5.47
N ARG A 84 17.45 11.31 -4.95
CA ARG A 84 17.58 12.37 -3.94
C ARG A 84 16.97 13.69 -4.40
N ARG A 85 17.20 14.06 -5.67
CA ARG A 85 16.69 15.31 -6.25
C ARG A 85 15.16 15.34 -6.28
N GLU A 86 14.53 14.26 -6.71
CA GLU A 86 13.06 14.16 -6.78
C GLU A 86 12.43 14.18 -5.38
N SER A 87 13.01 13.46 -4.42
CA SER A 87 12.55 13.49 -3.03
C SER A 87 12.59 14.89 -2.45
N LEU A 88 13.71 15.61 -2.64
CA LEU A 88 13.85 16.98 -2.14
C LEU A 88 12.85 17.92 -2.81
N LYS A 89 12.74 17.84 -4.14
CA LYS A 89 11.77 18.65 -4.90
C LYS A 89 10.35 18.41 -4.40
N LYS A 90 9.95 17.15 -4.24
CA LYS A 90 8.61 16.79 -3.74
C LYS A 90 8.35 17.32 -2.33
N LEU A 91 9.34 17.26 -1.43
CA LEU A 91 9.20 17.81 -0.07
C LEU A 91 9.05 19.34 -0.10
N THR A 92 9.84 20.02 -0.91
CA THR A 92 9.73 21.48 -1.08
C THR A 92 8.39 21.87 -1.68
N ASP A 93 7.94 21.15 -2.73
CA ASP A 93 6.66 21.39 -3.39
C ASP A 93 5.51 21.22 -2.38
N GLN A 94 5.50 20.12 -1.60
CA GLN A 94 4.52 19.89 -0.54
C GLN A 94 4.50 20.99 0.53
N HIS A 95 5.68 21.49 0.92
CA HIS A 95 5.78 22.56 1.90
C HIS A 95 5.22 23.88 1.35
N CYS A 96 5.59 24.24 0.12
CA CYS A 96 5.11 25.45 -0.53
C CYS A 96 3.59 25.40 -0.81
N GLU A 97 3.07 24.24 -1.21
CA GLU A 97 1.63 24.01 -1.38
C GLU A 97 0.89 24.25 -0.07
N LYS A 98 1.39 23.68 1.04
CA LYS A 98 0.78 23.88 2.36
C LYS A 98 0.73 25.36 2.78
N ILE A 99 1.83 26.10 2.60
CA ILE A 99 1.85 27.54 2.91
C ILE A 99 0.84 28.29 2.04
N ARG A 100 0.76 27.94 0.75
CA ARG A 100 -0.17 28.58 -0.18
C ARG A 100 -1.62 28.32 0.24
N GLU A 101 -1.97 27.07 0.56
CA GLU A 101 -3.31 26.70 1.04
C GLU A 101 -3.67 27.42 2.33
N GLU A 102 -2.75 27.48 3.29
CA GLU A 102 -2.95 28.20 4.56
C GLU A 102 -3.25 29.68 4.32
N ARG A 103 -2.47 30.35 3.45
CA ARG A 103 -2.68 31.77 3.12
C ARG A 103 -4.02 32.01 2.40
N ILE A 104 -4.36 31.15 1.44
CA ILE A 104 -5.64 31.26 0.72
C ILE A 104 -6.80 31.05 1.68
N ASN A 105 -6.71 30.08 2.59
CA ASN A 105 -7.76 29.81 3.57
C ASN A 105 -7.91 30.95 4.58
N GLN A 106 -6.80 31.52 5.05
CA GLN A 106 -6.82 32.71 5.91
C GLN A 106 -7.51 33.89 5.21
N TYR A 107 -7.17 34.15 3.95
CA TYR A 107 -7.79 35.21 3.18
C TYR A 107 -9.29 34.96 2.92
N ARG A 108 -9.66 33.71 2.62
CA ARG A 108 -11.08 33.33 2.50
C ARG A 108 -11.87 33.57 3.78
N GLN A 109 -11.30 33.24 4.93
CA GLN A 109 -11.94 33.49 6.23
C GLN A 109 -12.11 34.98 6.50
N GLN A 110 -11.12 35.81 6.14
CA GLN A 110 -11.24 37.27 6.24
C GLN A 110 -12.42 37.78 5.40
N LEU A 111 -12.50 37.37 4.13
CA LEU A 111 -13.59 37.76 3.24
C LEU A 111 -14.97 37.27 3.72
N GLU A 112 -15.07 36.05 4.24
CA GLU A 112 -16.32 35.52 4.82
C GLU A 112 -16.79 36.33 6.04
N ASN A 113 -15.86 36.85 6.85
CA ASN A 113 -16.19 37.72 7.97
C ASN A 113 -16.63 39.13 7.53
N GLU A 114 -16.13 39.61 6.38
CA GLU A 114 -16.50 40.92 5.83
C GLU A 114 -17.82 40.88 5.05
N GLN A 115 -18.23 39.74 4.51
CA GLN A 115 -19.51 39.55 3.80
C GLN A 115 -20.76 40.11 4.49
N PRO A 116 -21.02 39.88 5.80
CA PRO A 116 -22.20 40.42 6.46
C PRO A 116 -22.22 41.96 6.48
N ALA A 117 -21.06 42.62 6.59
CA ALA A 117 -20.99 44.08 6.57
C ALA A 117 -21.42 44.68 5.23
N PHE A 118 -21.24 43.96 4.12
CA PHE A 118 -21.70 44.38 2.80
C PHE A 118 -23.19 44.11 2.53
N LEU A 119 -23.87 43.34 3.37
CA LEU A 119 -25.31 43.04 3.22
C LEU A 119 -26.20 44.03 3.99
N GLU A 120 -25.61 44.84 4.88
CA GLU A 120 -26.31 45.84 5.69
C GLU A 120 -26.27 47.27 5.08
N GLU A 121 -25.45 47.50 4.04
CA GLU A 121 -25.48 48.70 3.16
C GLU A 121 -26.44 48.53 1.98
#